data_AF-A0A257QY14-F1
#
_entry.id   AF-A0A257QY14-F1
#
_cell.length_a   1.000
_cell.length_b   1.000
_cell.length_c   1.000
_cell.angle_alpha   90.00
_cell.angle_beta   90.00
_cell.angle_gamma   90.00
#
_symmetry.space_group_name_H-M   'P 1'
#
loop_
_entity.id
_entity.type
_entity.pdbx_description
1 polymer ?
#
loop_
_entity_poly.entity_id
_entity_poly.type
_entity_poly.pdbx_seq_one_letter_code
_entity_poly.pdbx_strand_id
1 'polypeptide(L)'
;MRKLSVSALLAVTAISLAGCGYTPGSRALSGGAIGAGAGAIVGAVTGIGPGTGALIGGGVGALGGAVTNAHTINLGAPLVGR
;
A
#
# COMPACT_ATOMS: atom_id res chain seq x y z
N MET A 1 -20.47 -15.65 2.06
CA MET A 1 -19.06 -15.59 2.51
C MET A 1 -18.07 -15.96 1.39
N ARG A 2 -18.15 -17.14 0.74
CA ARG A 2 -17.23 -17.55 -0.37
C ARG A 2 -17.10 -16.55 -1.54
N LYS A 3 -18.19 -15.86 -1.90
CA LYS A 3 -18.21 -14.85 -2.99
C LYS A 3 -17.48 -13.54 -2.62
N LEU A 4 -17.49 -13.14 -1.35
CA LEU A 4 -16.75 -11.96 -0.88
C LEU A 4 -15.24 -12.22 -0.88
N SER A 5 -14.82 -13.45 -0.55
CA SER A 5 -13.41 -13.85 -0.55
C SER A 5 -12.77 -13.72 -1.94
N VAL A 6 -13.48 -14.15 -2.99
CA VAL A 6 -12.99 -14.05 -4.37
C VAL A 6 -12.91 -12.60 -4.84
N SER A 7 -13.92 -11.77 -4.51
CA SER A 7 -13.91 -10.35 -4.87
C SER A 7 -12.83 -9.56 -4.13
N ALA A 8 -12.59 -9.87 -2.85
CA ALA A 8 -11.50 -9.27 -2.08
C ALA A 8 -10.13 -9.69 -2.63
N LEU A 9 -9.96 -10.96 -3.00
CA LEU A 9 -8.73 -11.45 -3.61
C LEU A 9 -8.46 -10.75 -4.96
N LEU A 10 -9.50 -10.59 -5.80
CA LEU A 10 -9.42 -9.86 -7.07
C LEU A 10 -9.08 -8.37 -6.86
N ALA A 11 -9.67 -7.75 -5.85
CA ALA A 11 -9.38 -6.35 -5.53
C ALA A 11 -7.92 -6.21 -5.06
N VAL A 12 -7.45 -7.10 -4.18
CA VAL A 12 -6.05 -7.11 -3.72
C VAL A 12 -5.09 -7.31 -4.89
N THR A 13 -5.36 -8.25 -5.79
CA THR A 13 -4.47 -8.50 -6.95
C THR A 13 -4.46 -7.32 -7.93
N ALA A 14 -5.63 -6.72 -8.22
CA ALA A 14 -5.73 -5.53 -9.05
C ALA A 14 -5.02 -4.32 -8.43
N ILE A 15 -5.14 -4.14 -7.12
CA ILE A 15 -4.48 -3.06 -6.37
C ILE A 15 -2.98 -3.29 -6.27
N SER A 16 -2.51 -4.54 -6.16
CA SER A 16 -1.07 -4.84 -6.23
C SER A 16 -0.49 -4.63 -7.64
N LEU A 17 -1.28 -4.85 -8.70
CA LEU A 17 -0.89 -4.48 -10.07
C LEU A 17 -0.84 -2.95 -10.24
N ALA A 18 -1.81 -2.21 -9.69
CA ALA A 18 -1.84 -0.74 -9.73
C ALA A 18 -0.79 -0.09 -8.82
N GLY A 19 -0.50 -0.71 -7.67
CA GLY A 19 0.57 -0.35 -6.74
C GLY A 19 1.96 -0.68 -7.26
N CYS A 20 2.07 -1.40 -8.38
CA CYS A 20 3.33 -1.61 -9.10
C CYS A 20 3.81 -0.35 -9.85
N GLY A 21 3.34 0.84 -9.45
CA GLY A 21 3.76 2.13 -9.99
C GLY A 21 5.27 2.22 -10.18
N TYR A 22 5.67 2.68 -11.36
CA TYR A 22 7.06 2.80 -11.79
C TYR A 22 7.84 3.86 -11.00
N THR A 23 7.15 4.77 -10.30
CA THR A 23 7.79 5.84 -9.53
C THR A 23 7.67 5.59 -8.01
N PRO A 24 8.72 5.93 -7.24
CA PRO A 24 8.74 5.76 -5.78
C PRO A 24 7.58 6.49 -5.08
N GLY A 25 7.24 7.68 -5.55
CA GLY A 25 6.16 8.49 -4.99
C GLY A 25 4.77 7.85 -5.15
N SER A 26 4.50 7.25 -6.32
CA SER A 26 3.25 6.53 -6.56
C SER A 26 3.11 5.32 -5.63
N ARG A 27 4.21 4.60 -5.36
CA ARG A 27 4.24 3.45 -4.43
C ARG A 27 4.07 3.86 -2.99
N ALA A 28 4.75 4.92 -2.54
CA ALA A 28 4.59 5.46 -1.19
C ALA A 28 3.16 5.94 -0.94
N LEU A 29 2.58 6.69 -1.90
CA LEU A 29 1.22 7.20 -1.77
C LEU A 29 0.18 6.07 -1.79
N SER A 30 0.32 5.11 -2.69
CA SER A 30 -0.59 3.96 -2.78
C SER A 30 -0.48 3.05 -1.55
N GLY A 31 0.75 2.69 -1.15
CA GLY A 31 1.01 1.87 0.04
C GLY A 31 0.53 2.54 1.33
N GLY A 32 0.69 3.86 1.44
CA GLY A 32 0.16 4.66 2.54
C GLY A 32 -1.36 4.71 2.56
N ALA A 33 -2.02 4.92 1.41
CA ALA A 33 -3.48 4.95 1.33
C ALA A 33 -4.10 3.59 1.68
N ILE A 34 -3.55 2.50 1.14
CA ILE A 34 -4.03 1.13 1.40
C ILE A 34 -3.76 0.75 2.87
N GLY A 35 -2.56 1.04 3.37
CA GLY A 35 -2.19 0.81 4.76
C GLY A 35 -3.05 1.61 5.73
N ALA A 36 -3.42 2.85 5.41
CA ALA A 36 -4.34 3.65 6.21
C ALA A 36 -5.74 3.07 6.22
N GLY A 37 -6.27 2.63 5.07
CA GLY A 37 -7.58 2.01 4.98
C GLY A 37 -7.65 0.69 5.75
N ALA A 38 -6.69 -0.20 5.53
CA ALA A 38 -6.60 -1.47 6.25
C ALA A 38 -6.36 -1.25 7.75
N GLY A 39 -5.47 -0.34 8.09
CA GLY A 39 -5.16 0.06 9.47
C GLY A 39 -6.35 0.66 10.19
N ALA A 40 -7.20 1.45 9.51
CA ALA A 40 -8.43 1.99 10.08
C ALA A 40 -9.42 0.88 10.44
N ILE A 41 -9.60 -0.10 9.56
CA ILE A 41 -10.48 -1.24 9.78
C ILE A 41 -9.97 -2.08 10.96
N VAL A 42 -8.67 -2.39 10.97
CA VAL A 42 -8.05 -3.15 12.07
C VAL A 42 -8.09 -2.37 13.38
N GLY A 43 -7.82 -1.08 13.37
CA GLY A 43 -7.89 -0.18 14.54
C GLY A 43 -9.31 -0.04 15.09
N ALA A 44 -10.32 -0.08 14.22
CA ALA A 44 -11.73 -0.08 14.62
C ALA A 44 -12.14 -1.39 15.31
N VAL A 45 -11.71 -2.55 14.79
CA VAL A 45 -12.07 -3.85 15.40
C VAL A 45 -11.25 -4.20 16.63
N THR A 46 -10.05 -3.66 16.78
CA THR A 46 -9.17 -3.89 17.95
C THR A 46 -9.42 -2.92 19.11
N GLY A 47 -10.25 -1.89 18.91
CA GLY A 47 -10.58 -0.91 19.96
C GLY A 47 -9.51 0.18 20.19
N ILE A 48 -8.40 0.16 19.45
CA ILE A 48 -7.32 1.15 19.51
C ILE A 48 -7.73 2.47 18.82
N GLY A 49 -8.79 2.41 18.02
CA GLY A 49 -9.41 3.53 17.33
C GLY A 49 -9.04 3.56 15.84
N PRO A 50 -10.00 3.85 14.94
CA PRO A 50 -9.76 3.86 13.50
C PRO A 50 -8.73 4.90 13.08
N GLY A 51 -8.67 6.06 13.76
CA GLY A 51 -7.67 7.09 13.48
C GLY A 51 -6.26 6.63 13.80
N THR A 52 -6.05 5.99 14.96
CA THR A 52 -4.75 5.45 15.38
C THR A 52 -4.29 4.33 14.45
N GLY A 53 -5.19 3.41 14.11
CA GLY A 53 -4.90 2.34 13.18
C GLY A 53 -4.59 2.85 11.77
N ALA A 54 -5.29 3.88 11.29
CA ALA A 54 -5.03 4.53 10.00
C ALA A 54 -3.68 5.24 9.97
N LEU A 55 -3.31 5.94 11.05
CA LEU A 55 -2.02 6.62 11.18
C LEU A 55 -0.86 5.62 11.16
N ILE A 56 -0.97 4.53 11.91
CA ILE A 56 0.07 3.50 11.97
C ILE A 56 0.15 2.76 10.63
N GLY A 57 -0.97 2.26 10.13
CA GLY A 57 -1.01 1.52 8.87
C GLY A 57 -0.62 2.38 7.67
N GLY A 58 -1.04 3.64 7.64
CA GLY A 58 -0.69 4.60 6.61
C GLY A 58 0.77 5.04 6.67
N GLY A 59 1.29 5.28 7.88
CA GLY A 59 2.71 5.58 8.10
C GLY A 59 3.60 4.41 7.68
N VAL A 60 3.32 3.19 8.17
CA VAL A 60 4.08 1.98 7.83
C VAL A 60 3.94 1.64 6.34
N GLY A 61 2.76 1.79 5.75
CA GLY A 61 2.53 1.55 4.32
C GLY A 61 3.22 2.58 3.41
N ALA A 62 3.23 3.85 3.81
CA ALA A 62 3.92 4.92 3.08
C ALA A 62 5.45 4.79 3.19
N LEU A 63 5.94 4.54 4.40
CA LEU A 63 7.35 4.27 4.64
C LEU A 63 7.77 3.01 3.88
N GLY A 64 7.03 1.91 3.97
CA GLY A 64 7.28 0.68 3.22
C GLY A 64 7.33 0.90 1.71
N GLY A 65 6.42 1.71 1.15
CA GLY A 65 6.44 2.08 -0.27
C GLY A 65 7.60 3.00 -0.66
N ALA A 66 8.05 3.87 0.25
CA ALA A 66 9.18 4.78 0.05
C ALA A 66 10.55 4.07 0.21
N VAL A 67 10.74 3.27 1.26
CA VAL A 67 11.98 2.50 1.47
C VAL A 67 12.17 1.41 0.41
N THR A 68 11.08 0.88 -0.16
CA THR A 68 11.12 -0.12 -1.24
C THR A 68 11.80 0.39 -2.54
N ASN A 69 12.16 1.67 -2.66
CA ASN A 69 12.94 2.17 -3.80
C ASN A 69 14.08 3.14 -3.44
N ALA A 70 14.39 3.36 -2.16
CA ALA A 70 15.41 4.35 -1.79
C ALA A 70 16.85 3.78 -1.76
N HIS A 71 17.05 2.47 -1.61
CA HIS A 71 18.39 1.91 -1.37
C HIS A 71 18.69 0.52 -1.94
N THR A 72 17.71 -0.18 -2.53
CA THR A 72 17.85 -1.62 -2.84
C THR A 72 17.85 -1.98 -4.32
N ILE A 73 17.74 -1.01 -5.22
CA ILE A 73 17.72 -1.27 -6.66
C ILE A 73 18.54 -0.23 -7.42
N ASN A 74 19.80 -0.58 -7.69
CA ASN A 74 20.62 0.04 -8.72
C ASN A 74 20.14 -0.48 -10.09
N LEU A 75 18.91 -0.10 -10.45
CA LEU A 75 18.37 -0.28 -11.79
C LEU A 75 19.01 0.83 -12.63
N GLY A 76 19.94 0.46 -13.51
CA GLY A 76 20.39 1.36 -14.58
C GLY A 76 19.18 2.04 -15.22
N ALA A 77 19.33 3.33 -15.49
CA ALA A 77 18.31 4.29 -15.93
C ALA A 77 17.00 3.64 -16.44
N PRO A 78 15.85 3.85 -15.78
CA PRO A 78 14.56 3.41 -16.32
C PRO A 78 14.34 4.09 -17.69
N LEU A 79 14.43 3.31 -18.76
CA LEU A 79 14.28 3.74 -20.16
C LEU A 79 12.83 4.07 -20.56
N VAL A 80 11.93 4.31 -19.59
CA VAL A 80 10.52 4.64 -19.86
C VAL A 80 10.25 6.07 -19.38
N GLY A 81 10.79 7.02 -20.15
CA GLY A 81 10.67 8.45 -19.84
C GLY A 81 11.25 9.37 -20.91
N ARG A 82 11.42 8.89 -22.14
CA ARG A 82 11.47 9.74 -23.33
C ARG A 82 10.16 9.60 -24.07
#